data_AF-A0A5E4TSD4-F1
#
_entry.id   AF-A0A5E4TSD4-F1
#
_cell.length_a   1.000
_cell.length_b   1.000
_cell.length_c   1.000
_cell.angle_alpha   90.00
_cell.angle_beta   90.00
_cell.angle_gamma   90.00
#
_symmetry.space_group_name_H-M   'P 1'
#
loop_
_entity.id
_entity.type
_entity.pdbx_description
1 polymer ?
#
loop_
_entity_poly.entity_id
_entity_poly.type
_entity_poly.pdbx_seq_one_letter_code
_entity_poly.pdbx_strand_id
1 'polypeptide(L)' 'MKTSRFTDGQIIAILKQAEAGTPVPELCREHGMSSASFYKWRASGEPPFQYPLRLPPA' A
#
# COMPACT_ATOMS: atom_id res chain seq x y z
N MET A 1 -1.83 11.25 -17.98
CA MET A 1 -2.23 11.47 -16.57
C MET A 1 -3.22 10.37 -16.20
N LYS A 2 -2.74 9.26 -15.64
CA LYS A 2 -3.61 8.14 -15.27
C LYS A 2 -4.22 8.51 -13.92
N THR A 3 -5.52 8.79 -13.89
CA THR A 3 -6.30 8.94 -12.68
C THR A 3 -6.21 7.62 -11.89
N SER A 4 -5.21 7.51 -11.01
CA SER A 4 -5.17 6.43 -10.04
C SER A 4 -6.43 6.56 -9.19
N ARG A 5 -7.22 5.48 -9.11
CA ARG A 5 -8.45 5.45 -8.30
C ARG A 5 -8.18 5.69 -6.81
N PHE A 6 -6.91 5.58 -6.40
CA PHE A 6 -6.44 5.81 -5.05
C PHE A 6 -5.41 6.93 -5.06
N THR A 7 -5.57 7.86 -4.12
CA THR A 7 -4.59 8.90 -3.84
C THR A 7 -3.34 8.30 -3.20
N ASP A 8 -2.19 8.93 -3.37
CA ASP A 8 -0.92 8.48 -2.78
C ASP A 8 -1.02 8.35 -1.25
N GLY A 9 -1.72 9.28 -0.60
CA GLY A 9 -2.01 9.22 0.84
C GLY A 9 -2.81 7.97 1.25
N GLN A 10 -3.81 7.57 0.45
CA GLN A 10 -4.54 6.32 0.69
C GLN A 10 -3.65 5.09 0.51
N ILE A 11 -2.81 5.07 -0.54
CA ILE A 11 -1.87 3.98 -0.80
C ILE A 11 -0.94 3.80 0.41
N ILE A 12 -0.36 4.89 0.90
CA ILE A 12 0.56 4.90 2.05
C ILE A 12 -0.16 4.44 3.34
N ALA A 13 -1.36 4.95 3.61
CA ALA A 13 -2.13 4.56 4.79
C ALA A 13 -2.40 3.04 4.81
N ILE A 14 -2.75 2.48 3.65
CA ILE A 14 -3.12 1.07 3.52
C ILE A 14 -1.88 0.16 3.59
N LEU A 15 -0.75 0.57 2.99
CA LEU A 15 0.53 -0.12 3.15
C LEU A 15 0.96 -0.14 4.62
N LYS A 16 0.82 0.98 5.34
CA LYS A 16 1.12 1.06 6.78
C LYS A 16 0.22 0.18 7.63
N GLN A 17 -1.08 0.13 7.37
CA GLN A 17 -1.99 -0.78 8.07
C GLN A 17 -1.60 -2.25 7.82
N ALA A 18 -1.26 -2.60 6.58
CA ALA A 18 -0.80 -3.96 6.26
C ALA A 18 0.53 -4.31 6.96
N GLU A 19 1.47 -3.37 7.06
CA GLU A 19 2.71 -3.54 7.83
C GLU A 19 2.46 -3.64 9.35
N ALA A 20 1.44 -2.95 9.86
CA ALA A 20 1.03 -3.02 11.27
C ALA A 20 0.39 -4.38 11.64
N GLY A 21 0.20 -5.28 10.68
CA GLY A 21 -0.35 -6.61 10.88
C GLY A 21 -1.81 -6.77 10.43
N THR A 22 -2.42 -5.74 9.81
CA THR A 22 -3.78 -5.87 9.27
C THR A 22 -3.77 -6.76 8.02
N PRO A 23 -4.64 -7.77 7.93
CA PRO A 23 -4.71 -8.64 6.76
C PRO A 23 -5.21 -7.87 5.53
N VAL A 24 -4.50 -8.03 4.41
CA VAL A 24 -4.86 -7.48 3.09
C VAL A 24 -6.33 -7.69 2.69
N PRO A 25 -6.98 -8.86 2.91
CA PRO A 25 -8.40 -9.02 2.57
C PRO A 25 -9.35 -8.08 3.33
N GLU A 26 -9.04 -7.71 4.58
CA GLU A 26 -9.83 -6.73 5.33
C GLU A 26 -9.63 -5.32 4.77
N LEU A 27 -8.39 -4.94 4.47
CA LEU A 27 -8.08 -3.66 3.83
C LEU A 27 -8.73 -3.54 2.45
N CYS A 28 -8.78 -4.63 1.70
CA CYS A 28 -9.46 -4.69 0.41
C CYS A 28 -10.97 -4.44 0.56
N ARG A 29 -11.61 -5.02 1.58
CA ARG A 29 -13.03 -4.82 1.87
C ARG A 29 -13.33 -3.40 2.34
N GLU A 30 -12.54 -2.88 3.27
CA GLU A 30 -12.76 -1.57 3.90
C GLU A 30 -12.52 -0.41 2.92
N HIS A 31 -11.44 -0.48 2.15
CA HIS A 31 -11.05 0.57 1.21
C HIS A 31 -11.60 0.37 -0.20
N GLY A 32 -12.40 -0.67 -0.44
CA GLY A 32 -12.90 -1.01 -1.78
C GLY A 32 -11.76 -1.32 -2.77
N MET A 33 -10.65 -1.86 -2.26
CA MET A 33 -9.45 -2.14 -3.01
C MET A 33 -9.40 -3.60 -3.42
N SER A 34 -8.80 -3.88 -4.57
CA SER A 34 -8.45 -5.24 -4.95
C SER A 34 -7.06 -5.61 -4.44
N SER A 35 -6.90 -6.86 -3.97
CA SER A 35 -5.60 -7.41 -3.56
C SER A 35 -4.55 -7.27 -4.66
N ALA A 36 -4.95 -7.33 -5.93
CA ALA A 36 -4.09 -7.10 -7.08
C ALA A 36 -3.42 -5.71 -7.08
N SER A 37 -4.13 -4.65 -6.66
CA SER A 37 -3.58 -3.30 -6.54
C SER A 37 -2.55 -3.22 -5.42
N PHE A 38 -2.85 -3.84 -4.28
CA PHE A 38 -1.94 -3.88 -3.13
C PHE A 38 -0.61 -4.57 -3.49
N TYR A 39 -0.68 -5.75 -4.13
CA TYR A 39 0.53 -6.45 -4.59
C TYR A 39 1.27 -5.68 -5.67
N LYS A 40 0.56 -4.96 -6.55
CA LYS A 40 1.20 -4.07 -7.52
C LYS A 40 2.03 -2.99 -6.84
N TRP A 41 1.50 -2.31 -5.82
CA TRP A 41 2.25 -1.28 -5.07
C TRP A 41 3.46 -1.87 -4.34
N ARG A 42 3.32 -3.08 -3.79
CA ARG A 42 4.42 -3.83 -3.15
C ARG A 42 5.49 -4.30 -4.14
N ALA A 43 5.10 -4.67 -5.37
CA ALA A 43 5.99 -5.22 -6.38
C ALA A 43 6.65 -4.15 -7.24
N SER A 44 6.01 -3.00 -7.47
CA SER A 44 6.57 -1.94 -8.30
C SER A 44 7.65 -1.12 -7.60
N GLY A 45 7.80 -1.21 -6.26
CA GLY A 45 8.84 -0.49 -5.51
C GLY A 45 8.76 1.04 -5.55
N GLU A 46 7.87 1.61 -6.37
CA GLU A 46 7.64 3.04 -6.58
C GLU A 46 6.34 3.47 -5.90
N PRO A 47 6.35 3.77 -4.59
CA PRO A 47 5.51 4.84 -4.09
C PRO A 47 6.00 6.15 -4.73
N PRO A 48 5.12 7.03 -5.23
CA PRO A 48 5.54 8.35 -5.71
C PRO A 48 6.12 9.14 -4.54
N PHE A 49 7.45 9.09 -4.44
CA PHE A 49 8.33 9.77 -3.50
C PHE A 49 8.13 9.48 -1.99
N GLN A 50 9.17 8.87 -1.40
CA GLN A 50 9.47 8.70 0.04
C GLN A 50 8.70 7.64 0.82
N TYR A 51 9.23 6.42 0.78
CA TYR A 51 9.25 5.54 1.96
C TYR A 51 10.72 5.26 2.32
N PRO A 52 11.35 6.07 3.20
CA PRO A 52 12.70 5.79 3.64
C PRO A 52 12.70 4.63 4.64
N LEU A 53 13.54 3.63 4.34
CA LEU A 53 14.13 2.65 5.26
C LEU A 53 13.18 1.87 6.17
N ARG A 54 12.73 0.72 5.66
CA ARG A 54 12.64 -0.47 6.51
C ARG A 54 14.06 -0.94 6.82
N LEU A 55 14.61 -0.50 7.95
CA LEU A 55 15.75 -1.16 8.59
C LEU A 55 15.36 -2.64 8.84
N PRO A 56 16.20 -3.62 8.46
CA PRO A 56 15.95 -5.01 8.82
C PRO A 56 16.01 -5.15 10.36
N PRO A 57 15.15 -6.00 10.97
CA PRO A 57 15.28 -6.31 12.39
C PRO A 57 16.61 -7.05 12.63
N ALA A 58 17.25 -6.73 13.76
CA ALA A 58 18.56 -7.18 14.21
C ALA A 58 18.76 -8.70 14.20
#